data_AF-A0A2M9L069-F1
#
_entry.id   AF-A0A2M9L069-F1
#
_cell.length_a   1.000
_cell.length_b   1.000
_cell.length_c   1.000
_cell.angle_alpha   90.00
_cell.angle_beta   90.00
_cell.angle_gamma   90.00
#
_symmetry.space_group_name_H-M   'P 1'
#
loop_
_entity.id
_entity.type
_entity.pdbx_description
1 polymer ?
#
loop_
_entity_poly.entity_id
_entity_poly.type
_entity_poly.pdbx_seq_one_letter_code
_entity_poly.pdbx_strand_id
1 'polypeptide(L)' 'MGWFTRDEPVEIVFDQVIDTDDTIWPAFTDDDGVLWIDVDYEVEVTVDRAIVDGQIRGAEVDDYGRIWIDYD' A
#
# COMPACT_ATOMS: atom_id res chain seq x y z
N MET A 1 12.64 30.68 14.80
CA MET A 1 13.03 29.38 14.24
C MET A 1 11.81 28.47 14.40
N GLY A 2 11.04 28.33 13.34
CA GLY A 2 9.74 27.65 13.33
C GLY A 2 9.91 26.13 13.31
N TRP A 3 8.99 25.46 13.98
CA TRP A 3 8.98 24.05 14.29
C TRP A 3 8.55 23.25 13.05
N PHE A 4 9.36 22.31 12.61
CA PHE A 4 8.94 21.26 11.69
C PHE A 4 8.95 19.95 12.48
N THR A 5 7.89 19.70 13.25
CA THR A 5 7.51 18.31 13.52
C THR A 5 7.01 17.81 12.18
N ARG A 6 7.83 17.06 11.43
CA ARG A 6 7.27 16.19 10.39
C ARG A 6 6.35 15.26 11.15
N ASP A 7 5.04 15.43 10.99
CA ASP A 7 4.08 14.39 11.36
C ASP A 7 4.64 13.10 10.75
N GLU A 8 5.02 12.16 11.61
CA GLU A 8 5.47 10.85 11.15
C GLU A 8 4.34 10.30 10.27
N PRO A 9 4.64 9.75 9.09
CA PRO A 9 3.60 9.17 8.24
C PRO A 9 2.83 8.16 9.07
N VAL A 10 1.50 8.28 9.08
CA VAL A 10 0.64 7.32 9.75
C VAL A 10 0.86 5.98 9.07
N GLU A 11 1.42 5.03 9.80
CA GLU A 11 1.60 3.67 9.32
C GLU A 11 0.22 3.04 9.15
N ILE A 12 -0.14 2.72 7.91
CA ILE A 12 -1.38 2.04 7.58
C ILE A 12 -1.01 0.58 7.29
N VAL A 13 -1.48 -0.31 8.15
CA VAL A 13 -1.31 -1.75 7.98
C VAL A 13 -2.47 -2.27 7.14
N PHE A 14 -2.16 -2.89 6.01
CA PHE A 14 -3.13 -3.59 5.16
C PHE A 14 -2.72 -5.06 5.03
N ASP A 15 -3.69 -5.93 4.78
CA ASP A 15 -3.43 -7.37 4.63
C ASP A 15 -3.33 -7.78 3.15
N GLN A 16 -4.02 -7.03 2.27
CA GLN A 16 -4.28 -7.42 0.89
C GLN A 16 -4.43 -6.19 -0.01
N VAL A 17 -4.03 -6.34 -1.27
CA VAL A 17 -4.25 -5.37 -2.34
C VAL A 17 -5.10 -5.98 -3.46
N ILE A 18 -5.70 -5.12 -4.28
CA ILE A 18 -6.51 -5.53 -5.42
C ILE A 18 -5.90 -4.92 -6.68
N ASP A 19 -5.73 -5.75 -7.70
CA ASP A 19 -5.26 -5.30 -9.01
C ASP A 19 -6.38 -4.73 -9.88
N THR A 20 -5.98 -4.19 -11.03
CA THR A 20 -6.90 -3.62 -12.03
C THR A 20 -7.88 -4.63 -12.64
N ASP A 21 -7.65 -5.93 -12.44
CA ASP A 21 -8.49 -7.04 -12.91
C ASP A 21 -9.39 -7.61 -11.80
N ASP A 22 -9.53 -6.90 -10.66
CA ASP A 22 -10.28 -7.32 -9.47
C ASP A 22 -9.72 -8.59 -8.78
N THR A 23 -8.45 -8.94 -9.02
CA THR A 23 -7.78 -10.03 -8.32
C THR A 23 -7.22 -9.55 -6.99
N ILE A 24 -7.47 -10.33 -5.94
CA ILE A 24 -6.98 -10.05 -4.58
C ILE A 24 -5.63 -10.73 -4.37
N TRP A 25 -4.64 -9.95 -3.96
CA TRP A 25 -3.28 -10.41 -3.69
C TRP A 25 -2.91 -10.19 -2.22
N PRO A 26 -2.36 -11.21 -1.53
CA PRO A 26 -1.78 -11.02 -0.21
C PRO A 26 -0.54 -10.13 -0.35
N ALA A 27 -0.42 -9.13 0.51
CA ALA A 27 0.65 -8.14 0.38
C ALA A 27 0.95 -7.47 1.73
N PHE A 28 2.15 -6.90 1.83
CA PHE A 28 2.59 -6.15 3.00
C PHE A 28 3.53 -5.00 2.58
N THR A 29 3.81 -4.08 3.48
CA THR A 29 4.88 -3.09 3.32
C THR A 29 6.07 -3.44 4.19
N ASP A 30 7.28 -3.19 3.69
CA ASP A 30 8.47 -3.17 4.52
C ASP A 30 8.58 -1.87 5.35
N ASP A 31 9.64 -1.76 6.15
CA ASP A 31 9.91 -0.61 7.01
C ASP A 31 10.05 0.73 6.24
N ASP A 32 10.28 0.67 4.92
CA ASP A 32 10.41 1.84 4.03
C ASP A 32 9.07 2.17 3.32
N GLY A 33 8.02 1.39 3.57
CA GLY A 33 6.70 1.56 2.94
C GLY A 33 6.63 1.00 1.52
N VAL A 34 7.60 0.19 1.09
CA VAL A 34 7.59 -0.46 -0.23
C VAL A 34 6.66 -1.65 -0.20
N LEU A 35 5.77 -1.73 -1.19
CA LEU A 35 4.80 -2.82 -1.36
C LEU A 35 5.49 -4.11 -1.81
N TRP A 36 5.20 -5.19 -1.09
CA TRP A 36 5.61 -6.55 -1.42
C TRP A 36 4.39 -7.46 -1.56
N ILE A 37 4.35 -8.25 -2.63
CA ILE A 37 3.32 -9.29 -2.82
C ILE A 37 3.82 -10.57 -2.16
N ASP A 38 3.04 -11.13 -1.24
CA ASP A 38 3.37 -12.33 -0.47
C ASP A 38 3.08 -13.60 -1.28
N VAL A 39 3.92 -13.85 -2.29
CA VAL A 39 3.90 -15.03 -3.13
C VAL A 39 5.29 -15.61 -3.32
N ASP A 40 5.37 -16.89 -3.64
CA ASP A 40 6.59 -17.68 -3.79
C ASP A 40 7.33 -17.47 -5.14
N TYR A 41 6.95 -16.46 -5.91
CA TYR A 41 7.56 -16.07 -7.19
C TYR A 41 7.54 -14.55 -7.39
N GLU A 42 8.44 -14.01 -8.22
CA GLU A 42 8.44 -12.58 -8.54
C GLU A 42 7.26 -12.23 -9.47
N VAL A 43 6.45 -11.25 -9.06
CA VAL A 43 5.33 -10.73 -9.83
C VAL A 43 5.29 -9.21 -9.73
N GLU A 44 5.00 -8.56 -10.85
CA GLU A 44 4.72 -7.13 -10.91
C GLU A 44 3.21 -6.96 -11.04
N VAL A 45 2.59 -6.23 -10.10
CA VAL A 45 1.14 -6.05 -10.04
C VAL A 45 0.82 -4.56 -10.04
N THR A 46 -0.06 -4.14 -10.93
CA THR A 46 -0.63 -2.79 -10.90
C THR A 46 -1.82 -2.79 -9.95
N VAL A 47 -1.68 -2.08 -8.82
CA VAL A 47 -2.68 -1.98 -7.76
C VAL A 47 -3.52 -0.72 -7.93
N ASP A 48 -4.84 -0.84 -7.78
CA ASP A 48 -5.77 0.29 -7.77
C ASP A 48 -6.53 0.45 -6.43
N ARG A 49 -6.53 -0.58 -5.58
CA ARG A 49 -7.21 -0.62 -4.29
C ARG A 49 -6.46 -1.43 -3.24
N ALA A 50 -6.68 -1.11 -1.97
CA ALA A 50 -6.17 -1.86 -0.82
C ALA A 50 -7.31 -2.23 0.14
N ILE A 51 -7.14 -3.33 0.88
CA ILE A 51 -8.06 -3.75 1.93
C ILE A 51 -7.44 -3.41 3.28
N VAL A 52 -8.00 -2.40 3.95
CA VAL A 52 -7.57 -1.95 5.28
C VAL A 52 -8.69 -2.15 6.29
N ASP A 53 -8.41 -2.85 7.39
CA ASP A 53 -9.41 -3.15 8.44
C ASP A 53 -10.73 -3.73 7.87
N GLY A 54 -10.64 -4.52 6.79
CA GLY A 54 -11.79 -5.10 6.10
C GLY A 54 -12.57 -4.15 5.18
N GLN A 55 -12.06 -2.95 4.91
CA GLN A 55 -12.66 -1.98 3.99
C GLN A 55 -11.81 -1.83 2.72
N ILE A 56 -12.46 -1.79 1.57
CA ILE A 56 -11.80 -1.49 0.29
C ILE A 56 -11.60 0.02 0.17
N ARG A 57 -10.36 0.43 -0.03
CA ARG A 57 -9.92 1.82 -0.21
C ARG A 57 -9.23 1.97 -1.55
N GLY A 58 -9.30 3.17 -2.14
CA GLY A 58 -8.48 3.49 -3.31
C GLY A 58 -7.01 3.46 -2.93
N ALA A 59 -6.16 2.95 -3.83
CA ALA A 59 -4.73 2.92 -3.61
C ALA A 59 -3.96 3.14 -4.92
N GLU A 60 -2.76 3.71 -4.81
CA GLU A 60 -1.83 3.84 -5.93
C GLU A 60 -0.41 3.48 -5.48
N VAL A 61 0.40 2.95 -6.40
CA VAL A 61 1.81 2.64 -6.15
C VAL A 61 2.67 3.61 -6.96
N ASP A 62 3.62 4.26 -6.30
CA ASP A 62 4.54 5.19 -6.96
C ASP A 62 5.69 4.47 -7.70
N ASP A 63 6.49 5.25 -8.44
CA ASP A 63 7.65 4.74 -9.19
C ASP A 63 8.73 4.09 -8.31
N TYR A 64 8.65 4.25 -6.98
CA TYR A 64 9.56 3.64 -6.01
C TYR A 64 8.95 2.40 -5.33
N GLY A 65 7.76 1.96 -5.76
CA GLY A 65 7.05 0.82 -5.18
C GLY A 65 6.34 1.13 -3.88
N ARG A 66 6.23 2.40 -3.47
CA ARG A 66 5.52 2.77 -2.24
C ARG A 66 4.03 2.89 -2.52
N ILE A 67 3.23 2.28 -1.66
CA ILE A 67 1.77 2.34 -1.76
C ILE A 67 1.22 3.56 -1.00
N TRP A 68 0.27 4.24 -1.62
CA TRP A 68 -0.50 5.35 -1.08
C TRP A 68 -1.96 4.92 -1.00
N ILE A 69 -2.60 5.13 0.15
CA ILE A 69 -3.99 4.72 0.40
C ILE A 69 -4.84 5.96 0.66
N ASP A 70 -5.97 6.04 -0.02
CA ASP A 70 -6.91 7.15 0.09
C ASP A 70 -7.85 6.98 1.31
N TYR A 71 -7.86 8.01 2.16
CA TYR A 71 -8.62 8.08 3.41
C TYR A 71 -9.68 9.19 3.44
N ASP A 72 -9.95 9.84 2.30
CA ASP A 72 -10.97 10.90 2.19
C ASP A 72 -12.38 10.48 2.68
#